data_AF-A0A6C0F8B2-F1
#
_entry.id   AF-A0A6C0F8B2-F1
#
_cell.length_a   1.000
_cell.length_b   1.000
_cell.length_c   1.000
_cell.angle_alpha   90.00
_cell.angle_beta   90.00
_cell.angle_gamma   90.00
#
_symmetry.space_group_name_H-M   'P 1'
#
loop_
_entity.id
_entity.type
_entity.pdbx_description
1 polymer ?
#
loop_
_entity_poly.entity_id
_entity_poly.type
_entity_poly.pdbx_seq_one_letter_code
_entity_poly.pdbx_strand_id
1 'polypeptide(L)'
;MESISISSISEENCNNVEEFDTEDLISLRDTIEHMSKFNQVEILRILKQHDESVTLNENKYGIHINLSELKKEIIADLKTYIKYVNAQEDNLNEVEKQKESFKNIYFTKDNKDNKEKDTRSSKHVSTTA
;
A
#
# COMPACT_ATOMS: atom_id res chain seq x y z
N MET A 1 37.06 -38.53 -5.91
CA MET A 1 36.60 -37.18 -5.52
C MET A 1 37.49 -36.22 -6.26
N GLU A 2 37.07 -35.78 -7.44
CA GLU A 2 37.80 -34.77 -8.19
C GLU A 2 37.49 -33.40 -7.59
N SER A 3 38.54 -32.75 -7.10
CA SER A 3 38.53 -31.39 -6.58
C SER A 3 38.44 -30.41 -7.76
N ILE A 4 37.37 -29.63 -7.83
CA ILE A 4 37.28 -28.51 -8.77
C ILE A 4 37.84 -27.27 -8.06
N SER A 5 39.03 -26.85 -8.49
CA SER A 5 39.59 -25.53 -8.19
C SER A 5 38.94 -24.51 -9.14
N ILE A 6 38.09 -23.62 -8.61
CA ILE A 6 37.67 -22.44 -9.36
C ILE A 6 38.65 -21.32 -9.04
N SER A 7 39.51 -21.04 -10.02
CA SER A 7 40.40 -19.89 -10.07
C SER A 7 39.60 -18.59 -10.06
N SER A 8 40.10 -17.62 -9.31
CA SER A 8 39.63 -16.25 -9.19
C SER A 8 39.10 -15.68 -10.52
N ILE A 9 37.83 -15.29 -10.53
CA ILE A 9 37.30 -14.39 -11.55
C ILE A 9 37.37 -12.98 -10.97
N SER A 10 38.04 -12.15 -11.78
CA SER A 10 38.38 -10.74 -11.64
C SER A 10 37.38 -9.87 -10.88
N GLU A 11 37.95 -8.92 -10.13
CA GLU A 11 37.29 -7.70 -9.67
C GLU A 11 36.47 -7.06 -10.80
N GLU A 12 35.16 -7.25 -10.76
CA GLU A 12 34.22 -6.37 -11.44
C GLU A 12 34.17 -5.07 -10.64
N ASN A 13 35.10 -4.17 -10.99
CA ASN A 13 35.01 -2.75 -10.65
C ASN A 13 33.80 -2.14 -11.37
N CYS A 14 32.61 -2.31 -10.80
CA CYS A 14 31.41 -1.61 -11.23
C CYS A 14 31.23 -0.31 -10.43
N ASN A 15 32.16 0.63 -10.59
CA ASN A 15 31.89 2.04 -10.34
C ASN A 15 31.04 2.61 -11.49
N ASN A 16 29.86 2.04 -11.72
CA ASN A 16 28.79 2.76 -12.42
C ASN A 16 28.04 3.54 -11.34
N VAL A 17 28.50 4.76 -11.07
CA VAL A 17 27.73 5.74 -10.30
C VAL A 17 26.61 6.25 -11.21
N GLU A 18 25.61 5.41 -11.50
CA GLU A 18 24.24 5.88 -11.78
C GLU A 18 23.85 6.77 -10.59
N GLU A 19 23.99 8.07 -10.75
CA GLU A 19 23.50 9.06 -9.81
C GLU A 19 21.98 8.90 -9.75
N PHE A 20 21.42 8.81 -8.53
CA PHE A 20 19.97 8.78 -8.41
C PHE A 20 19.40 10.11 -8.91
N ASP A 21 18.38 10.04 -9.75
CA ASP A 21 17.64 11.24 -10.12
C ASP A 21 17.07 11.89 -8.85
N THR A 22 17.24 13.20 -8.75
CA THR A 22 16.85 13.97 -7.56
C THR A 22 15.33 13.94 -7.40
N GLU A 23 14.59 14.00 -8.51
CA GLU A 23 13.13 13.85 -8.50
C GLU A 23 12.70 12.47 -7.98
N ASP A 24 13.44 11.42 -8.34
CA ASP A 24 13.22 10.05 -7.86
C ASP A 24 13.36 9.93 -6.34
N LEU A 25 14.42 10.53 -5.75
CA LEU A 25 14.61 10.50 -4.30
C LEU A 25 13.57 11.34 -3.55
N ILE A 26 13.15 12.47 -4.13
CA ILE A 26 12.07 13.30 -3.59
C ILE A 26 10.76 12.51 -3.56
N SER A 27 10.41 11.86 -4.67
CA SER A 27 9.18 11.05 -4.75
C SER A 27 9.21 9.86 -3.78
N LEU A 28 10.37 9.24 -3.59
CA LEU A 28 10.56 8.16 -2.63
C LEU A 28 10.35 8.64 -1.20
N ARG A 29 10.96 9.77 -0.81
CA ARG A 29 10.75 10.40 0.50
C ARG A 29 9.26 10.67 0.72
N ASP A 30 8.63 11.39 -0.21
CA ASP A 30 7.24 11.80 -0.07
C ASP A 30 6.33 10.59 0.05
N THR A 31 6.60 9.54 -0.71
CA THR A 31 5.86 8.27 -0.60
C THR A 31 5.98 7.70 0.81
N ILE A 32 7.20 7.53 1.33
CA ILE A 32 7.45 6.96 2.67
C ILE A 32 6.78 7.80 3.78
N GLU A 33 6.84 9.12 3.69
CA GLU A 33 6.24 10.03 4.68
C GLU A 33 4.70 9.94 4.72
N HIS A 34 4.06 9.62 3.60
CA HIS A 34 2.61 9.45 3.52
C HIS A 34 2.13 8.01 3.84
N MET A 35 3.05 7.05 3.97
CA MET A 35 2.69 5.69 4.37
C MET A 35 2.17 5.63 5.81
N SER A 36 1.43 4.58 6.13
CA SER A 36 1.01 4.30 7.51
C SER A 36 2.22 4.15 8.45
N LYS A 37 2.04 4.47 9.74
CA LYS A 37 3.08 4.28 10.77
C LYS A 37 3.64 2.86 10.79
N PHE A 38 2.79 1.85 10.55
CA PHE A 38 3.23 0.46 10.44
C PHE A 38 4.25 0.28 9.31
N ASN A 39 3.92 0.77 8.12
CA ASN A 39 4.81 0.68 6.95
C ASN A 39 6.09 1.50 7.12
N GLN A 40 6.02 2.67 7.74
CA GLN A 40 7.22 3.47 8.08
C GLN A 40 8.17 2.72 9.03
N VAL A 41 7.63 1.95 9.99
CA VAL A 41 8.43 1.10 10.89
C VAL A 41 9.08 -0.06 10.12
N GLU A 42 8.41 -0.67 9.14
CA GLU A 42 9.04 -1.70 8.30
C GLU A 42 10.14 -1.13 7.41
N ILE A 43 9.93 0.06 6.83
CA ILE A 43 10.99 0.79 6.09
C ILE A 43 12.21 1.01 6.98
N LEU A 44 12.00 1.44 8.24
CA LEU A 44 13.09 1.58 9.20
C LEU A 44 13.78 0.24 9.50
N ARG A 45 13.04 -0.88 9.56
CA ARG A 45 13.63 -2.22 9.73
C ARG A 45 14.47 -2.64 8.54
N ILE A 46 14.10 -2.27 7.31
CA ILE A 46 14.91 -2.49 6.11
C ILE A 46 16.21 -1.71 6.23
N LEU A 47 16.14 -0.43 6.57
CA LEU A 47 17.32 0.42 6.77
C LEU A 47 18.26 -0.12 7.87
N LYS A 48 17.68 -0.65 8.96
CA LYS A 48 18.44 -1.25 10.06
C LYS A 48 19.12 -2.57 9.71
N GLN A 49 18.70 -3.26 8.66
CA GLN A 49 19.43 -4.44 8.14
C GLN A 49 20.73 -4.04 7.44
N HIS A 50 20.88 -2.76 7.10
CA HIS A 50 22.05 -2.17 6.44
C HIS A 50 22.81 -1.21 7.37
N ASP A 51 22.79 -1.48 8.69
CA ASP A 51 23.31 -0.61 9.75
C ASP A 51 24.78 -0.20 9.60
N GLU A 52 25.61 -1.05 8.99
CA GLU A 52 27.01 -0.74 8.67
C GLU A 52 27.18 0.42 7.67
N SER A 53 26.15 0.73 6.88
CA SER A 53 26.19 1.74 5.81
C SER A 53 25.15 2.84 5.93
N VAL A 54 24.23 2.75 6.89
CA VAL A 54 23.16 3.72 7.10
C VAL A 54 23.33 4.43 8.43
N THR A 55 23.49 5.75 8.38
CA THR A 55 23.48 6.58 9.58
C THR A 55 22.04 6.95 9.93
N LEU A 56 21.54 6.44 11.05
CA LEU A 56 20.21 6.78 11.60
C LEU A 56 20.37 7.83 12.70
N ASN A 57 19.81 9.02 12.50
CA ASN A 57 19.86 10.10 13.48
C ASN A 57 18.50 10.26 14.16
N GLU A 58 18.39 9.89 15.44
CA GLU A 58 17.16 9.98 16.21
C GLU A 58 17.10 11.27 17.05
N ASN A 59 15.96 11.94 17.04
CA ASN A 59 15.64 13.06 17.91
C ASN A 59 14.20 12.95 18.45
N LYS A 60 13.75 13.93 19.23
CA LYS A 60 12.41 13.94 19.84
C LYS A 60 11.25 13.80 18.83
N TYR A 61 11.48 14.13 17.57
CA TYR A 61 10.51 14.13 16.48
C TYR A 61 10.60 12.89 15.58
N GLY A 62 11.57 11.99 15.81
CA GLY A 62 11.72 10.75 15.06
C GLY A 62 13.13 10.56 14.52
N ILE A 63 13.25 9.74 13.48
CA ILE A 63 14.51 9.36 12.87
C ILE A 63 14.67 10.10 11.54
N HIS A 64 15.79 10.81 11.41
CA HIS A 64 16.18 11.49 10.19
C HIS A 64 17.16 10.63 9.40
N ILE A 65 16.90 10.48 8.10
CA ILE A 65 17.67 9.67 7.16
C ILE A 65 17.98 10.52 5.94
N ASN A 66 19.25 10.56 5.53
CA ASN A 66 19.63 11.21 4.28
C ASN A 66 19.58 10.20 3.12
N LEU A 67 18.54 10.29 2.27
CA LEU A 67 18.36 9.35 1.15
C LEU A 67 19.47 9.43 0.09
N SER A 68 20.12 10.59 -0.07
CA SER A 68 21.21 10.75 -1.05
C SER A 68 22.52 10.08 -0.64
N GLU A 69 22.65 9.72 0.65
CA GLU A 69 23.81 8.98 1.18
C GLU A 69 23.58 7.47 1.20
N LEU A 70 22.37 7.00 0.86
CA LEU A 70 22.07 5.58 0.86
C LEU A 70 22.65 4.89 -0.36
N LYS A 71 23.17 3.68 -0.15
CA LYS A 71 23.58 2.80 -1.25
C LYS A 71 22.40 2.42 -2.14
N LYS A 72 22.71 2.09 -3.38
CA LYS A 72 21.68 1.78 -4.39
C LYS A 72 20.85 0.55 -4.06
N GLU A 73 21.50 -0.48 -3.53
CA GLU A 73 20.85 -1.69 -3.04
C GLU A 73 19.75 -1.37 -2.02
N ILE A 74 20.01 -0.44 -1.10
CA ILE A 74 19.07 -0.02 -0.07
C ILE A 74 17.88 0.69 -0.72
N ILE A 75 18.13 1.64 -1.63
CA ILE A 75 17.05 2.32 -2.35
C ILE A 75 16.19 1.32 -3.16
N ALA A 76 16.81 0.31 -3.76
CA ALA A 76 16.09 -0.74 -4.47
C ALA A 76 15.22 -1.59 -3.54
N ASP A 77 15.72 -1.94 -2.35
CA ASP A 77 14.96 -2.65 -1.32
C ASP A 77 13.76 -1.83 -0.84
N LEU A 78 13.95 -0.53 -0.60
CA LEU A 78 12.87 0.40 -0.23
C LEU A 78 11.79 0.46 -1.32
N LYS A 79 12.18 0.68 -2.58
CA LYS A 79 11.24 0.71 -3.72
C LYS A 79 10.50 -0.62 -3.87
N THR A 80 11.19 -1.73 -3.65
CA THR A 80 10.62 -3.08 -3.69
C THR A 80 9.56 -3.27 -2.61
N TYR A 81 9.85 -2.87 -1.37
CA TYR A 81 8.87 -2.92 -0.28
C TYR A 81 7.63 -2.06 -0.55
N ILE A 82 7.82 -0.81 -1.00
CA ILE A 82 6.72 0.09 -1.35
C ILE A 82 5.82 -0.52 -2.42
N LYS A 83 6.41 -1.15 -3.46
CA LYS A 83 5.64 -1.84 -4.49
C LYS A 83 4.79 -2.98 -3.91
N TYR A 84 5.31 -3.74 -2.95
CA TYR A 84 4.55 -4.80 -2.28
C TYR A 84 3.41 -4.26 -1.43
N VAL A 85 3.60 -3.13 -0.74
CA VAL A 85 2.53 -2.48 0.03
C VAL A 85 1.42 -1.99 -0.89
N ASN A 86 1.76 -1.29 -1.98
CA ASN A 86 0.77 -0.78 -2.92
C ASN A 86 -0.06 -1.91 -3.55
N ALA A 87 0.58 -3.01 -3.94
CA ALA A 87 -0.12 -4.18 -4.48
C ALA A 87 -1.10 -4.80 -3.46
N GLN A 88 -0.76 -4.80 -2.17
CA GLN A 88 -1.66 -5.27 -1.11
C GLN A 88 -2.86 -4.34 -0.95
N GLU A 89 -2.62 -3.02 -0.93
CA GLU A 89 -3.69 -2.03 -0.82
C GLU A 89 -4.65 -2.07 -2.02
N ASP A 90 -4.12 -2.19 -3.23
CA ASP A 90 -4.93 -2.32 -4.44
C ASP A 90 -5.80 -3.57 -4.41
N ASN A 91 -5.24 -4.72 -4.00
CA ASN A 91 -5.98 -5.96 -3.89
C ASN A 91 -7.09 -5.86 -2.83
N LEU A 92 -6.78 -5.29 -1.66
CA LEU A 92 -7.76 -5.08 -0.61
C LEU A 92 -8.90 -4.17 -1.07
N ASN A 93 -8.55 -3.06 -1.73
CA ASN A 93 -9.52 -2.11 -2.29
C ASN A 93 -10.43 -2.77 -3.33
N GLU A 94 -9.89 -3.67 -4.17
CA GLU A 94 -10.68 -4.43 -5.12
C GLU A 94 -11.68 -5.35 -4.43
N VAL A 95 -11.21 -6.12 -3.42
CA VAL A 95 -12.06 -7.03 -2.64
C VAL A 95 -13.17 -6.26 -1.92
N GLU A 96 -12.86 -5.10 -1.34
CA GLU A 96 -13.85 -4.25 -0.68
C GLU A 96 -14.90 -3.70 -1.65
N LYS A 97 -14.49 -3.24 -2.84
CA LYS A 97 -15.40 -2.80 -3.90
C LYS A 97 -16.34 -3.91 -4.35
N GLN A 98 -15.80 -5.13 -4.53
CA GLN A 98 -16.61 -6.29 -4.90
C GLN A 98 -17.64 -6.59 -3.80
N LYS A 99 -17.21 -6.62 -2.53
CA LYS A 99 -18.10 -6.84 -1.38
C LYS A 99 -19.22 -5.81 -1.30
N GLU A 100 -18.89 -4.53 -1.49
CA GLU A 100 -19.87 -3.45 -1.48
C GLU A 100 -20.85 -3.54 -2.67
N SER A 101 -20.36 -3.92 -3.85
CA SER A 101 -21.22 -4.21 -5.02
C SER A 101 -22.22 -5.33 -4.73
N PHE A 102 -21.77 -6.47 -4.20
CA PHE A 102 -22.66 -7.57 -3.81
C PHE A 102 -23.70 -7.13 -2.78
N LYS A 103 -23.28 -6.38 -1.76
CA LYS A 103 -24.19 -5.84 -0.74
C LYS A 103 -25.30 -4.99 -1.38
N ASN A 104 -24.92 -4.10 -2.30
CA ASN A 104 -25.83 -3.17 -2.94
C ASN A 104 -26.78 -3.83 -3.94
N ILE A 105 -26.33 -4.85 -4.67
CA ILE A 105 -27.16 -5.59 -5.61
C ILE A 105 -28.21 -6.42 -4.89
N TYR A 106 -27.84 -7.12 -3.82
CA TYR A 106 -28.67 -8.18 -3.24
C TYR A 106 -29.40 -7.82 -1.94
N PHE A 107 -28.95 -6.80 -1.20
CA PHE A 107 -29.54 -6.50 0.13
C PHE A 107 -30.12 -5.08 0.24
N THR A 108 -29.81 -4.18 -0.69
CA THR A 108 -30.28 -2.78 -0.63
C THR A 108 -31.52 -2.51 -1.51
N LYS A 109 -31.85 -3.39 -2.47
CA LYS A 109 -32.95 -3.18 -3.43
C LYS A 109 -34.34 -3.69 -2.99
N ASP A 110 -34.43 -4.59 -1.99
CA ASP A 110 -35.70 -5.26 -1.67
C ASP A 110 -36.57 -4.56 -0.60
N ASN A 111 -36.16 -3.39 -0.10
CA ASN A 111 -36.90 -2.68 0.96
C ASN A 111 -37.92 -1.63 0.46
N LYS A 112 -38.21 -1.53 -0.86
CA LYS A 112 -39.09 -0.47 -1.41
C LYS A 112 -40.35 -0.93 -2.18
N ASP A 113 -40.66 -2.22 -2.24
CA ASP A 113 -41.84 -2.70 -3.00
C ASP A 113 -43.03 -3.15 -2.13
N ASN A 114 -43.05 -2.83 -0.83
CA ASN A 114 -44.16 -3.19 0.07
C ASN A 114 -44.93 -1.99 0.68
N LYS A 115 -45.05 -0.89 -0.07
CA LYS A 115 -45.94 0.23 0.29
C LYS A 115 -46.93 0.59 -0.82
N GLU A 116 -47.72 -0.38 -1.27
CA GLU A 116 -48.99 -0.18 -1.98
C GLU A 116 -49.69 -1.55 -1.94
N LYS A 117 -50.87 -1.79 -1.35
CA LYS A 117 -52.12 -1.03 -1.39
C LYS A 117 -52.98 -1.45 -0.20
N ASP A 118 -53.30 -0.53 0.71
CA ASP A 118 -54.48 -0.68 1.57
C ASP A 118 -55.51 0.38 1.16
N THR A 119 -56.15 0.12 0.01
CA THR A 119 -57.29 0.90 -0.50
C THR A 119 -58.46 -0.04 -0.73
N ARG A 120 -59.11 -0.52 0.33
CA ARG A 120 -60.45 -1.14 0.21
C ARG A 120 -61.40 -0.75 1.35
N SER A 121 -62.35 0.11 0.94
CA SER A 121 -63.78 0.04 1.24
C SER A 121 -64.33 0.68 2.52
N SER A 122 -64.90 1.87 2.37
CA SER A 122 -66.26 2.13 2.88
C SER A 122 -66.93 3.24 2.04
N LYS A 123 -67.55 2.82 0.94
CA LYS A 123 -68.73 3.51 0.39
C LYS A 123 -69.91 2.59 0.65
N HIS A 124 -70.71 2.90 1.65
CA HIS A 124 -72.12 2.54 1.64
C HIS A 124 -72.94 3.78 2.01
N VAL A 125 -73.55 4.36 0.97
CA VAL A 125 -74.65 5.31 1.08
C VAL A 125 -75.94 4.49 1.04
N SER A 126 -76.85 4.71 1.99
CA SER A 126 -78.29 4.35 1.94
C SER A 126 -78.97 5.26 2.98
N THR A 127 -79.53 6.42 2.60
CA THR A 127 -80.90 6.69 2.12
C THR A 127 -82.00 6.44 3.17
N THR A 128 -82.58 7.58 3.63
CA THR A 128 -83.99 7.89 3.96
C THR A 128 -84.86 6.94 4.78
N ALA A 129 -85.36 7.45 5.91
CA ALA A 129 -86.79 7.60 6.20
C ALA A 129 -86.99 8.75 7.20
#